data_AF-A0A453FY42-F1
#
_entry.id   AF-A0A453FY42-F1
#
_cell.length_a   1.000
_cell.length_b   1.000
_cell.length_c   1.000
_cell.angle_alpha   90.00
_cell.angle_beta   90.00
_cell.angle_gamma   90.00
#
_symmetry.space_group_name_H-M   'P 1'
#
loop_
_entity.id
_entity.type
_entity.pdbx_description
1 polymer ?
#
loop_
_entity_poly.entity_id
_entity_poly.type
_entity_poly.pdbx_seq_one_letter_code
_entity_poly.pdbx_strand_id
1 'polypeptide(L)'
;MVLMTSVLLTQRKKIGVGEQFQAEIPDWTGPPSDAELSWYRNDPNTSKMLGSRTWPPEGYVVQTNIVVAGQGRPESCNCPYPGNFYCRLHHINTARDRLRSEIGQVFKEWKFDLMGEQVSEMWSIEEQLKFAALEQLVPVFENKSFWAVAAKHFASKTRVDLVQYYLNVFLMRRVSNQCRLSLLEIDSDEDEAEEEEDEDQSDGSNSSQRPQDVQEVKKIF
;
A
#
# COMPACT_ATOMS: atom_id res chain seq x y z
N MET A 1 -46.84 -15.58 8.38
CA MET A 1 -45.52 -14.94 8.51
C MET A 1 -44.56 -15.72 7.64
N VAL A 2 -44.30 -15.24 6.42
CA VAL A 2 -43.40 -15.91 5.48
C VAL A 2 -42.01 -15.32 5.71
N LEU A 3 -41.08 -16.17 6.12
CA LEU A 3 -39.67 -15.82 6.30
C LEU A 3 -39.09 -15.49 4.92
N MET A 4 -38.70 -14.23 4.74
CA MET A 4 -37.87 -13.79 3.61
C MET A 4 -36.45 -14.33 3.84
N THR A 5 -36.16 -15.49 3.26
CA THR A 5 -34.77 -15.95 3.12
C THR A 5 -34.09 -15.05 2.10
N SER A 6 -33.29 -14.11 2.60
CA SER A 6 -32.41 -13.29 1.78
C SER A 6 -31.41 -14.21 1.07
N VAL A 7 -31.62 -14.45 -0.21
CA VAL A 7 -30.64 -15.12 -1.07
C VAL A 7 -29.61 -14.06 -1.42
N LEU A 8 -28.46 -14.06 -0.73
CA LEU A 8 -27.28 -13.37 -1.20
C LEU A 8 -26.88 -14.01 -2.54
N LEU A 9 -27.39 -13.44 -3.64
CA LEU A 9 -26.92 -13.70 -4.98
C LEU A 9 -25.48 -13.21 -5.05
N THR A 10 -24.54 -14.08 -4.72
CA THR A 10 -23.13 -13.87 -5.07
C THR A 10 -23.06 -13.84 -6.59
N GLN A 11 -23.02 -12.63 -7.16
CA GLN A 11 -22.73 -12.46 -8.58
C GLN A 11 -21.36 -13.09 -8.84
N ARG A 12 -21.36 -14.27 -9.45
CA ARG A 12 -20.11 -14.89 -9.89
C ARG A 12 -19.58 -14.07 -11.05
N LYS A 13 -18.51 -13.31 -10.82
CA LYS A 13 -17.75 -12.65 -11.89
C LYS A 13 -17.39 -13.70 -12.94
N LYS A 14 -17.81 -13.47 -14.18
CA LYS A 14 -17.49 -14.35 -15.31
C LYS A 14 -16.03 -14.14 -15.67
N ILE A 15 -15.21 -15.19 -15.58
CA ILE A 15 -13.82 -15.16 -16.04
C ILE A 15 -13.86 -15.36 -17.55
N GLY A 16 -13.36 -14.38 -18.31
CA GLY A 16 -13.23 -14.49 -19.76
C GLY A 16 -12.22 -15.59 -20.12
N VAL A 17 -12.61 -16.46 -21.04
CA VAL A 17 -11.76 -17.54 -21.58
C VAL A 17 -11.80 -17.45 -23.11
N GLY A 18 -10.64 -17.24 -23.72
CA GLY A 18 -10.43 -17.17 -25.17
C GLY A 18 -9.17 -16.37 -25.50
N GLU A 19 -8.79 -16.33 -26.77
CA GLU A 19 -7.58 -15.63 -27.25
C GLU A 19 -7.55 -14.13 -26.85
N GLN A 20 -8.72 -13.50 -26.69
CA GLN A 20 -8.83 -12.10 -26.28
C GLN A 20 -8.64 -11.87 -24.77
N PHE A 21 -8.61 -12.94 -23.97
CA PHE A 21 -8.56 -12.88 -22.50
C PHE A 21 -7.29 -13.52 -21.93
N GLN A 22 -6.71 -14.51 -22.60
CA GLN A 22 -5.48 -15.18 -22.17
C GLN A 22 -4.24 -14.49 -22.77
N ALA A 23 -3.18 -14.43 -21.96
CA ALA A 23 -1.87 -14.04 -22.45
C ALA A 23 -1.30 -15.12 -23.38
N GLU A 24 -0.59 -14.69 -24.43
CA GLU A 24 0.23 -15.59 -25.23
C GLU A 24 1.40 -16.09 -24.39
N ILE A 25 1.50 -17.41 -24.23
CA ILE A 25 2.58 -18.05 -23.47
C ILE A 25 3.59 -18.56 -24.50
N PRO A 26 4.81 -18.00 -24.55
CA PRO A 26 5.83 -18.50 -25.46
C PRO A 26 6.28 -19.90 -25.03
N ASP A 27 6.66 -20.72 -26.01
CA ASP A 27 7.25 -22.03 -25.75
C ASP A 27 8.54 -21.90 -24.93
N TRP A 28 8.73 -22.82 -23.99
CA TRP A 28 9.95 -22.85 -23.18
C TRP A 28 11.15 -23.28 -24.02
N THR A 29 12.12 -22.37 -24.22
CA THR A 29 13.32 -22.60 -25.02
C THR A 29 14.51 -23.14 -24.23
N GLY A 30 14.33 -23.47 -22.94
CA GLY A 30 15.42 -23.80 -22.03
C GLY A 30 16.00 -22.56 -21.33
N PRO A 31 16.92 -22.77 -20.37
CA PRO A 31 17.61 -21.66 -19.72
C PRO A 31 18.44 -20.86 -20.75
N PRO A 32 18.50 -19.52 -20.63
CA PRO A 32 19.26 -18.69 -21.55
C PRO A 32 20.76 -18.99 -21.43
N SER A 33 21.45 -18.98 -22.58
CA SER A 33 22.92 -19.03 -22.63
C SER A 33 23.55 -17.74 -22.10
N ASP A 34 24.84 -17.79 -21.76
CA ASP A 34 25.58 -16.58 -21.33
C ASP A 34 25.59 -15.48 -22.41
N ALA A 35 25.64 -15.89 -23.69
CA ALA A 35 25.53 -14.96 -24.81
C ALA A 35 24.14 -14.29 -24.81
N GLU A 36 23.08 -15.05 -24.52
CA GLU A 36 21.74 -14.50 -24.46
C GLU A 36 21.55 -13.53 -23.29
N LEU A 37 22.00 -13.91 -22.10
CA LEU A 37 22.00 -13.05 -20.93
C LEU A 37 22.76 -11.74 -21.18
N SER A 38 23.88 -11.81 -21.90
CA SER A 38 24.66 -10.63 -22.27
C SER A 38 23.90 -9.71 -23.23
N TRP A 39 23.16 -10.27 -24.21
CA TRP A 39 22.36 -9.45 -25.13
C TRP A 39 21.24 -8.74 -24.37
N TYR A 40 20.51 -9.45 -23.51
CA TYR A 40 19.42 -8.86 -22.72
C TYR A 40 19.92 -7.75 -21.78
N ARG A 41 21.10 -7.94 -21.17
CA ARG A 41 21.69 -6.93 -20.27
C ARG A 41 22.14 -5.69 -21.04
N ASN A 42 22.63 -5.87 -22.26
CA ASN A 42 23.14 -4.78 -23.10
C ASN A 42 22.06 -4.11 -23.96
N ASP A 43 20.88 -4.71 -24.09
CA ASP A 43 19.74 -4.12 -24.78
C ASP A 43 19.19 -2.92 -23.98
N PRO A 44 19.20 -1.69 -24.54
CA PRO A 44 18.76 -0.50 -23.81
C PRO A 44 17.28 -0.56 -23.38
N ASN A 45 16.44 -1.27 -24.14
CA ASN A 45 15.01 -1.40 -23.84
C ASN A 45 14.71 -2.41 -22.73
N THR A 46 15.51 -3.46 -22.60
CA THR A 46 15.38 -4.46 -21.55
C THR A 46 16.07 -3.99 -20.27
N SER A 47 17.25 -3.37 -20.39
CA SER A 47 18.04 -2.87 -19.27
C SER A 47 17.28 -1.86 -18.40
N LYS A 48 16.47 -0.97 -19.01
CA LYS A 48 15.60 -0.03 -18.25
C LYS A 48 14.53 -0.72 -17.40
N MET A 49 14.11 -1.93 -17.75
CA MET A 49 13.04 -2.66 -17.06
C MET A 49 13.57 -3.53 -15.90
N LEU A 50 14.84 -3.90 -15.92
CA LEU A 50 15.46 -4.77 -14.90
C LEU A 50 15.80 -4.03 -13.58
N GLY A 51 15.68 -2.70 -13.59
CA GLY A 51 16.14 -1.85 -12.48
C GLY A 51 17.66 -1.78 -12.39
N SER A 52 18.15 -0.87 -11.57
CA SER A 52 19.58 -0.72 -11.30
C SER A 52 19.94 -1.30 -9.94
N ARG A 53 21.09 -1.96 -9.84
CA ARG A 53 21.63 -2.42 -8.57
C ARG A 53 22.12 -1.20 -7.77
N THR A 54 21.46 -0.91 -6.65
CA THR A 54 21.87 0.18 -5.74
C THR A 54 22.74 -0.32 -4.58
N TRP A 55 22.52 -1.55 -4.09
CA TRP A 55 23.31 -2.17 -3.02
C TRP A 55 23.44 -3.68 -3.23
N PRO A 56 24.61 -4.30 -2.93
CA PRO A 56 25.89 -3.65 -2.65
C PRO A 56 26.42 -2.94 -3.90
N PRO A 57 27.32 -1.96 -3.81
CA PRO A 57 27.98 -1.40 -4.98
C PRO A 57 28.69 -2.49 -5.81
N GLU A 58 28.83 -2.27 -7.11
CA GLU A 58 29.57 -3.19 -7.97
C GLU A 58 31.04 -3.29 -7.52
N GLY A 59 31.60 -4.50 -7.55
CA GLY A 59 32.94 -4.77 -7.01
C GLY A 59 33.04 -4.84 -5.48
N TYR A 60 31.96 -4.57 -4.74
CA TYR A 60 31.93 -4.74 -3.28
C TYR A 60 31.49 -6.16 -2.91
N VAL A 61 32.39 -6.92 -2.27
CA VAL A 61 32.06 -8.22 -1.67
C VAL A 61 31.56 -7.96 -0.26
N VAL A 62 30.25 -8.06 -0.04
CA VAL A 62 29.71 -8.03 1.32
C VAL A 62 30.15 -9.31 2.01
N GLN A 63 31.06 -9.17 2.98
CA GLN A 63 31.31 -10.24 3.94
C GLN A 63 30.04 -10.40 4.77
N THR A 64 29.16 -11.31 4.34
CA THR A 64 28.07 -11.77 5.18
C THR A 64 28.68 -12.61 6.29
N ASN A 65 29.12 -11.95 7.38
CA ASN A 65 29.15 -12.66 8.65
C ASN A 65 27.78 -13.30 8.81
N ILE A 66 27.73 -14.58 9.15
CA ILE A 66 26.49 -15.38 9.30
C ILE A 66 25.75 -14.91 10.56
N VAL A 67 25.46 -13.62 10.66
CA VAL A 67 24.45 -13.11 11.57
C VAL A 67 23.13 -13.46 10.89
N VAL A 68 22.40 -14.38 11.50
CA VAL A 68 21.09 -14.79 10.99
C VAL A 68 20.21 -13.55 10.93
N ALA A 69 19.83 -13.13 9.72
CA ALA A 69 18.85 -12.08 9.54
C ALA A 69 17.56 -12.45 10.29
N GLY A 70 16.92 -11.49 10.95
CA GLY A 70 15.67 -11.75 11.67
C GLY A 70 15.83 -12.29 13.10
N GLN A 71 17.03 -12.26 13.70
CA GLN A 71 17.20 -12.57 15.14
C GLN A 71 16.41 -11.64 16.08
N GLY A 72 15.92 -10.51 15.58
CA GLY A 72 15.17 -9.54 16.38
C GLY A 72 16.03 -8.92 17.47
N ARG A 73 15.36 -8.40 18.50
CA ARG A 73 16.03 -7.85 19.68
C ARG A 73 16.42 -9.00 20.61
N PRO A 74 17.67 -9.05 21.12
CA PRO A 74 18.03 -10.04 22.13
C PRO A 74 17.20 -9.85 23.41
N GLU A 75 16.84 -10.96 24.06
CA GLU A 75 16.05 -10.99 25.29
C GLU A 75 16.67 -10.18 26.44
N SER A 76 18.00 -10.06 26.44
CA SER A 76 18.76 -9.29 27.42
C SER A 76 19.74 -8.33 26.77
N CYS A 77 20.05 -7.25 27.48
CA CYS A 77 21.01 -6.25 27.06
C CYS A 77 21.80 -5.73 28.26
N ASN A 78 23.02 -5.26 28.03
CA ASN A 78 23.89 -4.71 29.06
C ASN A 78 23.60 -3.23 29.40
N CYS A 79 22.42 -2.71 29.03
CA CYS A 79 22.02 -1.36 29.39
C CYS A 79 21.84 -1.23 30.91
N PRO A 80 22.08 -0.05 31.51
CA PRO A 80 21.90 0.15 32.96
C PRO A 80 20.49 -0.15 33.47
N TYR A 81 19.49 0.05 32.61
CA TYR A 81 18.08 -0.20 32.90
C TYR A 81 17.43 -0.98 31.73
N PRO A 82 17.61 -2.30 31.66
CA PRO A 82 17.08 -3.12 30.57
C PRO A 82 15.56 -2.99 30.45
N GLY A 83 15.07 -2.93 29.21
CA GLY A 83 13.64 -2.96 28.92
C GLY A 83 12.90 -1.63 29.07
N ASN A 84 13.49 -0.60 29.70
CA ASN A 84 12.85 0.72 29.81
C ASN A 84 12.82 1.47 28.46
N PHE A 85 12.16 2.63 28.44
CA PHE A 85 12.05 3.47 27.23
C PHE A 85 13.42 3.86 26.66
N TYR A 86 14.32 4.36 27.50
CA TYR A 86 15.66 4.80 27.07
C TYR A 86 16.52 3.66 26.52
N CYS A 87 16.41 2.46 27.08
CA CYS A 87 17.05 1.24 26.59
C CYS A 87 16.55 0.91 25.17
N ARG A 88 15.23 0.90 24.95
CA ARG A 88 14.65 0.65 23.62
C ARG A 88 15.09 1.70 22.61
N LEU A 89 15.01 2.99 22.97
CA LEU A 89 15.44 4.09 22.11
C LEU A 89 16.92 3.98 21.74
N HIS A 90 17.78 3.67 22.71
CA HIS A 90 19.21 3.46 22.48
C HIS A 90 19.48 2.31 21.49
N HIS A 91 18.81 1.17 21.65
CA HIS A 91 18.96 0.04 20.73
C HIS A 91 18.47 0.35 19.32
N ILE A 92 17.32 1.03 19.19
CA ILE A 92 16.78 1.45 17.88
C ILE A 92 17.77 2.37 17.18
N ASN A 93 18.29 3.39 17.88
CA ASN A 93 19.24 4.34 17.30
C ASN A 93 20.56 3.65 16.94
N THR A 94 21.07 2.77 17.81
CA THR A 94 22.28 1.99 17.53
C THR A 94 22.12 1.10 16.29
N ALA A 95 21.00 0.38 16.17
CA ALA A 95 20.73 -0.47 15.02
C ALA A 95 20.60 0.35 13.73
N ARG A 96 19.93 1.51 13.81
CA ARG A 96 19.79 2.45 12.70
C ARG A 96 21.11 3.04 12.25
N ASP A 97 21.98 3.42 13.19
CA ASP A 97 23.31 3.97 12.89
C ASP A 97 24.24 2.91 12.31
N ARG A 98 24.16 1.66 12.80
CA ARG A 98 24.85 0.51 12.18
C ARG A 98 24.39 0.32 10.74
N LEU A 99 23.08 0.25 10.50
CA LEU A 99 22.52 0.13 9.15
C LEU A 99 22.99 1.27 8.25
N ARG A 100 22.92 2.52 8.71
CA ARG A 100 23.41 3.69 7.96
C ARG A 100 24.89 3.60 7.62
N SER A 101 25.71 3.06 8.53
CA SER A 101 27.15 2.88 8.32
C SER A 101 27.44 1.74 7.35
N GLU A 102 26.64 0.68 7.39
CA GLU A 102 26.76 -0.49 6.51
C GLU A 102 26.40 -0.12 5.07
N ILE A 103 25.25 0.51 4.82
CA ILE A 103 24.75 0.75 3.45
C ILE A 103 25.06 2.16 2.90
N GLY A 104 25.63 3.05 3.73
CA GLY A 104 26.09 4.37 3.34
C GLY A 104 24.99 5.26 2.74
N GLN A 105 25.25 5.86 1.58
CA GLN A 105 24.34 6.79 0.90
C GLN A 105 23.00 6.14 0.53
N VAL A 106 22.99 4.83 0.28
CA VAL A 106 21.80 4.05 -0.03
C VAL A 106 20.75 4.15 1.09
N PHE A 107 21.17 4.42 2.32
CA PHE A 107 20.28 4.66 3.45
C PHE A 107 19.26 5.76 3.16
N LYS A 108 19.68 6.85 2.51
CA LYS A 108 18.80 7.96 2.13
C LYS A 108 18.07 7.70 0.80
N GLU A 109 18.70 6.99 -0.13
CA GLU A 109 18.08 6.66 -1.43
C GLU A 109 16.87 5.75 -1.23
N TRP A 110 16.99 4.76 -0.34
CA TRP A 110 15.90 3.88 0.08
C TRP A 110 15.00 4.48 1.15
N LYS A 111 15.16 5.77 1.46
CA LYS A 111 14.32 6.52 2.39
C LYS A 111 14.31 5.96 3.82
N PHE A 112 15.33 5.23 4.26
CA PHE A 112 15.40 4.79 5.66
C PHE A 112 15.50 5.97 6.62
N ASP A 113 16.08 7.09 6.19
CA ASP A 113 16.06 8.37 6.93
C ASP A 113 14.65 8.88 7.21
N LEU A 114 13.69 8.46 6.38
CA LEU A 114 12.28 8.83 6.40
C LEU A 114 11.34 7.70 6.89
N MET A 115 11.88 6.72 7.62
CA MET A 115 11.10 5.62 8.22
C MET A 115 11.14 5.62 9.74
N GLY A 116 10.05 5.12 10.35
CA GLY A 116 9.91 4.92 11.79
C GLY A 116 9.59 6.19 12.57
N GLU A 117 9.68 6.09 13.90
CA GLU A 117 9.31 7.18 14.81
C GLU A 117 10.17 8.46 14.61
N GLN A 118 11.38 8.33 14.04
CA GLN A 118 12.26 9.45 13.70
C GLN A 118 11.63 10.42 12.70
N VAL A 119 10.65 10.00 11.90
CA VAL A 119 9.88 10.90 11.03
C VAL A 119 9.23 12.04 11.82
N SER A 120 8.90 11.80 13.09
CA SER A 120 8.33 12.83 13.96
C SER A 120 9.27 14.01 14.21
N GLU A 121 10.59 13.86 14.05
CA GLU A 121 11.56 14.95 14.21
C GLU A 121 11.43 16.02 13.10
N MET A 122 10.85 15.67 11.96
CA MET A 122 10.55 16.58 10.85
C MET A 122 9.22 17.35 11.02
N TRP A 123 8.53 17.12 12.15
CA TRP A 123 7.23 17.68 12.47
C TRP A 123 7.29 18.44 13.79
N SER A 124 6.81 19.68 13.79
CA SER A 124 6.76 20.47 15.02
C SER A 124 5.80 19.84 16.03
N ILE A 125 6.00 20.11 17.33
CA ILE A 125 5.12 19.58 18.37
C ILE A 125 3.67 20.01 18.12
N GLU A 126 3.46 21.24 17.66
CA GLU A 126 2.15 21.77 17.29
C GLU A 126 1.55 20.99 16.11
N GLU A 127 2.34 20.67 15.08
CA GLU A 127 1.88 19.87 13.95
C GLU A 127 1.48 18.45 14.39
N GLN A 128 2.28 17.82 15.26
CA GLN A 128 1.99 16.48 15.79
C GLN A 128 0.71 16.45 16.62
N LEU A 129 0.53 17.42 17.51
CA LEU A 129 -0.69 17.56 18.32
C LEU A 129 -1.92 17.82 17.45
N LYS A 130 -1.78 18.68 16.43
CA LYS A 130 -2.84 18.96 15.47
C LYS A 130 -3.23 17.70 14.69
N PHE A 131 -2.25 16.89 14.28
CA PHE A 131 -2.50 15.65 13.54
C PHE A 131 -3.30 14.66 14.40
N ALA A 132 -2.90 14.48 15.66
CA ALA A 132 -3.60 13.61 16.59
C ALA A 132 -5.03 14.09 16.88
N ALA A 133 -5.26 15.41 16.97
CA ALA A 133 -6.59 15.95 17.15
C ALA A 133 -7.48 15.77 15.91
N LEU A 134 -6.92 15.84 14.71
CA LEU A 134 -7.68 15.71 13.47
C LEU A 134 -8.28 14.33 13.29
N GLU A 135 -7.53 13.27 13.60
CA GLU A 135 -8.03 11.89 13.49
C GLU A 135 -9.20 11.62 14.44
N GLN A 136 -9.16 12.11 15.68
CA GLN A 136 -10.29 12.00 16.61
C GLN A 136 -11.57 12.70 16.11
N LEU A 137 -11.42 13.67 15.20
CA LEU A 137 -12.53 14.43 14.65
C LEU A 137 -13.02 13.88 13.31
N VAL A 138 -12.29 12.98 12.66
CA VAL A 138 -12.66 12.45 11.33
C VAL A 138 -13.92 11.60 11.33
N PRO A 139 -14.18 10.74 12.34
CA PRO A 139 -15.48 10.09 12.49
C PRO A 139 -16.65 11.07 12.69
N VAL A 140 -16.37 12.33 13.03
CA VAL A 140 -17.39 13.39 13.27
C VAL A 140 -17.69 14.20 12.00
N PHE A 141 -16.81 14.14 10.99
CA PHE A 141 -17.00 14.85 9.72
C PHE A 141 -17.68 13.93 8.70
N GLU A 142 -18.97 13.66 8.89
CA GLU A 142 -19.82 13.02 7.87
C GLU A 142 -19.54 13.65 6.49
N ASN A 143 -19.12 12.83 5.53
CA ASN A 143 -18.92 13.14 4.10
C ASN A 143 -17.58 13.77 3.65
N LYS A 144 -16.47 13.65 4.40
CA LYS A 144 -15.14 14.07 3.88
C LYS A 144 -14.04 13.06 4.17
N SER A 145 -13.25 12.72 3.16
CA SER A 145 -12.06 11.88 3.36
C SER A 145 -11.06 12.54 4.30
N PHE A 146 -10.48 11.76 5.23
CA PHE A 146 -9.43 12.18 6.16
C PHE A 146 -8.36 13.03 5.48
N TRP A 147 -7.89 12.55 4.32
CA TRP A 147 -6.83 13.17 3.54
C TRP A 147 -7.19 14.57 3.03
N ALA A 148 -8.45 14.81 2.65
CA ALA A 148 -8.91 16.13 2.22
C ALA A 148 -8.92 17.14 3.38
N VAL A 149 -9.27 16.69 4.58
CA VAL A 149 -9.22 17.50 5.79
C VAL A 149 -7.75 17.77 6.18
N ALA A 150 -6.91 16.73 6.25
CA ALA A 150 -5.49 16.85 6.58
C ALA A 150 -4.76 17.83 5.65
N ALA A 151 -4.98 17.74 4.34
CA ALA A 151 -4.36 18.65 3.36
C ALA A 151 -4.71 20.14 3.60
N LYS A 152 -5.94 20.44 4.05
CA LYS A 152 -6.34 21.82 4.40
C LYS A 152 -5.65 22.33 5.65
N HIS A 153 -5.43 21.46 6.63
CA HIS A 153 -4.84 21.84 7.91
C HIS A 153 -3.31 21.89 7.87
N PHE A 154 -2.66 21.21 6.92
CA PHE A 154 -1.21 21.14 6.78
C PHE A 154 -0.75 21.65 5.40
N ALA A 155 -1.07 22.90 5.07
CA ALA A 155 -0.76 23.50 3.77
C ALA A 155 0.75 23.54 3.42
N SER A 156 1.63 23.46 4.43
CA SER A 156 3.09 23.39 4.25
C SER A 156 3.61 21.98 3.93
N LYS A 157 2.78 20.94 4.07
CA LYS A 157 3.15 19.53 3.90
C LYS A 157 2.54 18.98 2.62
N THR A 158 3.31 18.14 1.92
CA THR A 158 2.81 17.43 0.75
C THR A 158 1.94 16.24 1.16
N ARG A 159 1.18 15.67 0.21
CA ARG A 159 0.45 14.41 0.45
C ARG A 159 1.39 13.29 0.88
N VAL A 160 2.60 13.24 0.33
CA VAL A 160 3.62 12.24 0.69
C VAL A 160 4.04 12.43 2.15
N ASP A 161 4.31 13.66 2.59
CA ASP A 161 4.68 13.93 3.98
C ASP A 161 3.58 13.51 4.96
N LEU A 162 2.31 13.79 4.60
CA LEU A 162 1.15 13.42 5.41
C LEU A 162 1.01 11.91 5.56
N VAL A 163 1.07 11.17 4.44
CA VAL A 163 0.99 9.70 4.44
C VAL A 163 2.17 9.10 5.20
N GLN A 164 3.38 9.64 4.99
CA GLN A 164 4.58 9.18 5.66
C GLN A 164 4.48 9.37 7.18
N TYR A 165 4.03 10.52 7.66
CA TYR A 165 3.80 10.77 9.08
C TYR A 165 2.71 9.85 9.65
N TYR A 166 1.60 9.70 8.91
CA TYR A 166 0.49 8.84 9.31
C TYR A 166 0.96 7.40 9.55
N LEU A 167 1.61 6.77 8.55
CA LEU A 167 2.02 5.38 8.62
C LEU A 167 3.18 5.15 9.60
N ASN A 168 4.19 6.02 9.62
CA ASN A 168 5.40 5.79 10.41
C ASN A 168 5.27 6.20 11.88
N VAL A 169 4.45 7.21 12.17
CA VAL A 169 4.37 7.83 13.50
C VAL A 169 3.00 7.64 14.11
N PHE A 170 1.97 8.15 13.44
CA PHE A 170 0.63 8.22 14.02
C PHE A 170 0.02 6.83 14.26
N LEU A 171 -0.08 6.02 13.20
CA LEU A 171 -0.66 4.68 13.25
C LEU A 171 0.11 3.78 14.21
N MET A 172 1.45 3.83 14.16
CA MET A 172 2.31 3.04 15.07
C MET A 172 2.12 3.42 16.54
N ARG A 173 1.96 4.72 16.85
CA ARG A 173 1.65 5.19 18.21
C ARG A 173 0.27 4.72 18.65
N ARG A 174 -0.75 4.80 17.78
CA ARG A 174 -2.12 4.33 18.03
C ARG A 174 -2.13 2.84 18.37
N VAL A 175 -1.58 2.00 17.49
CA VAL A 175 -1.50 0.55 17.68
C VAL A 175 -0.71 0.20 18.96
N SER A 176 0.44 0.83 19.19
CA SER A 176 1.23 0.61 20.41
C SER A 176 0.44 0.96 21.68
N ASN A 177 -0.37 2.02 21.66
CA ASN A 177 -1.19 2.42 22.80
C ASN A 177 -2.34 1.42 23.05
N GLN A 178 -3.04 1.01 21.99
CA GLN A 178 -4.11 0.00 22.08
C GLN A 178 -3.58 -1.34 22.61
N CYS A 179 -2.46 -1.84 22.08
CA CYS A 179 -1.80 -3.06 22.55
C CYS A 179 -1.45 -3.01 24.04
N ARG A 180 -1.02 -1.85 24.57
CA ARG A 180 -0.69 -1.69 25.99
C ARG A 180 -1.90 -1.61 26.90
N LEU A 181 -3.02 -1.08 26.41
CA LEU A 181 -4.24 -0.91 27.19
C LEU A 181 -5.08 -2.19 27.25
N SER A 182 -4.72 -3.26 26.51
CA SER A 182 -5.47 -4.53 26.44
C SER A 182 -6.95 -4.34 26.05
N LEU A 183 -7.27 -3.24 25.37
CA LEU A 183 -8.62 -2.87 24.96
C LEU A 183 -8.88 -3.34 23.52
N LEU A 184 -9.44 -4.55 23.41
CA LEU A 184 -10.27 -5.06 22.31
C LEU A 184 -9.68 -5.11 20.88
N GLU A 185 -10.40 -5.85 20.03
CA GLU A 185 -10.09 -6.16 18.63
C GLU A 185 -9.52 -4.93 17.90
N ILE A 186 -8.27 -5.08 17.43
CA ILE A 186 -7.60 -4.06 16.63
C ILE A 186 -8.25 -4.11 15.26
N ASP A 187 -9.27 -3.29 15.04
CA ASP A 187 -9.77 -3.05 13.69
C ASP A 187 -8.89 -1.96 13.06
N SER A 188 -8.00 -2.38 12.16
CA SER A 188 -7.11 -1.49 11.41
C SER A 188 -7.76 -0.97 10.13
N ASP A 189 -8.98 -1.43 9.79
CA ASP A 189 -9.61 -1.22 8.50
C ASP A 189 -10.68 -0.10 8.54
N GLU A 190 -11.02 0.45 9.72
CA GLU A 190 -12.02 1.52 9.91
C GLU A 190 -11.63 2.91 9.35
N ASP A 191 -10.42 3.08 8.81
CA ASP A 191 -9.90 4.40 8.39
C ASP A 191 -10.24 4.78 6.92
N GLU A 192 -10.89 3.89 6.15
CA GLU A 192 -11.41 4.20 4.82
C GLU A 192 -12.94 4.12 4.80
N ALA A 193 -13.60 5.27 4.65
CA ALA A 193 -15.01 5.27 4.28
C ALA A 193 -15.12 4.73 2.85
N GLU A 194 -15.77 3.58 2.69
CA GLU A 194 -16.11 3.04 1.37
C GLU A 194 -16.95 4.10 0.63
N GLU A 195 -16.38 4.70 -0.42
CA GLU A 195 -17.16 5.49 -1.37
C GLU A 195 -18.05 4.50 -2.12
N GLU A 196 -19.33 4.43 -1.78
CA GLU A 196 -20.30 3.68 -2.58
C GLU A 196 -20.27 4.23 -4.01
N GLU A 197 -19.79 3.42 -4.96
CA GLU A 197 -19.87 3.73 -6.38
C GLU A 197 -21.36 3.73 -6.76
N ASP A 198 -21.91 4.91 -7.03
CA ASP A 198 -23.27 5.07 -7.56
C ASP A 198 -23.42 4.23 -8.84
N GLU A 199 -24.17 3.12 -8.74
CA GLU A 199 -24.53 2.29 -9.89
C GLU A 199 -25.34 3.12 -10.89
N ASP A 200 -24.71 3.46 -12.02
CA ASP A 200 -25.30 4.19 -13.13
C ASP A 200 -26.47 3.37 -13.74
N GLN A 201 -27.70 3.65 -13.29
CA GLN A 201 -28.91 3.12 -13.91
C GLN A 201 -29.07 3.77 -15.29
N SER A 202 -28.61 3.08 -16.33
CA SER A 202 -28.88 3.45 -17.72
C SER A 202 -30.39 3.32 -18.00
N ASP A 203 -31.09 4.44 -17.91
CA ASP A 203 -32.51 4.54 -18.24
C ASP A 203 -32.68 4.59 -19.77
N GLY A 204 -32.75 3.41 -20.39
CA GLY A 204 -32.88 3.24 -21.83
C GLY A 204 -34.32 3.44 -22.33
N SER A 205 -34.86 4.65 -22.23
CA SER A 205 -36.03 5.05 -23.01
C SER A 205 -35.59 5.40 -24.44
N ASN A 206 -36.00 4.61 -25.44
CA ASN A 206 -35.95 5.07 -26.83
C ASN A 206 -37.22 4.68 -27.60
N SER A 207 -38.09 5.68 -27.78
CA SER A 207 -39.23 5.66 -28.69
C SER A 207 -38.81 6.14 -30.08
N SER A 208 -39.15 5.39 -31.13
CA SER A 208 -39.37 5.79 -32.54
C SER A 208 -38.96 4.62 -33.43
N GLN A 209 -39.66 4.21 -34.49
CA GLN A 209 -40.77 4.76 -35.25
C GLN A 209 -41.37 3.61 -36.07
N ARG A 210 -42.67 3.68 -36.33
CA ARG A 210 -43.40 2.91 -37.35
C ARG A 210 -43.00 3.43 -38.75
N PRO A 211 -43.17 2.62 -39.81
CA PRO A 211 -44.39 2.82 -40.60
C PRO A 211 -45.15 1.51 -40.87
N GLN A 212 -46.48 1.67 -40.95
CA GLN A 212 -47.40 0.71 -41.53
C GLN A 212 -47.28 0.78 -43.05
N ASP A 213 -47.27 -0.38 -43.70
CA ASP A 213 -47.79 -0.50 -45.06
C ASP A 213 -48.81 -1.65 -45.10
N VAL A 214 -49.84 -1.42 -45.91
CA VAL A 214 -51.16 -2.06 -45.91
C VAL A 214 -51.30 -2.97 -47.15
N GLN A 215 -52.19 -3.97 -47.06
CA GLN A 215 -52.75 -4.82 -48.14
C GLN A 215 -51.80 -5.93 -48.67
N GLU A 216 -52.21 -7.15 -49.03
CA GLU A 216 -53.52 -7.68 -49.40
C GLU A 216 -53.55 -9.23 -49.29
N VAL A 217 -54.71 -9.74 -48.87
CA VAL A 217 -55.37 -11.04 -49.11
C VAL A 217 -54.69 -12.05 -50.08
N LYS A 218 -54.47 -13.29 -49.61
CA LYS A 218 -55.03 -14.53 -50.23
C LYS A 218 -54.75 -15.83 -49.43
N LYS A 219 -55.83 -16.27 -48.77
CA LYS A 219 -56.38 -17.63 -48.62
C LYS A 219 -55.70 -18.84 -49.33
N ILE A 220 -55.65 -19.95 -48.56
CA ILE A 220 -55.75 -21.39 -48.93
C ILE A 220 -54.44 -21.98 -49.52
N PHE A 221 -53.85 -23.10 -49.09
CA PHE A 221 -54.26 -24.30 -48.32
C PHE A 221 -53.42 -24.51 -47.07
#